data_AF-G4TJV7-F1
#
_entry.id   AF-G4TJV7-F1
#
_cell.length_a   1.000
_cell.length_b   1.000
_cell.length_c   1.000
_cell.angle_alpha   90.00
_cell.angle_beta   90.00
_cell.angle_gamma   90.00
#
_symmetry.space_group_name_H-M   'P 1'
#
loop_
_entity.id
_entity.type
_entity.pdbx_description
1 polymer ?
#
loop_
_entity_poly.entity_id
_entity_poly.type
_entity_poly.pdbx_seq_one_letter_code
_entity_poly.pdbx_strand_id
1 'polypeptide(L)'
;MPSMQGLMRRSFKTASRKLRKNTQKGHAQAKLLVDRARSILFGQEDGSKGPNQVCTAEDSVTDAQPVIEIIAETAEALSSLAQTSENSQQAADRRDQEFNILGTAHERLRSMIGDGDTATTLRGEESSARASDFDKSTRKLKRADEVATTPQGQRTNTFTLLNMDDHQDPPMTLDGRCFANAASIRRRLTMVYEKKHDGPLAFRLWYELQGSPCGVSKRFWKLGEQNGRIPDGLCRLYFLNVAPRTGQSGVRLYTVVTVSQDEHEDPFPVDIPVSGNISCCQQSCRNVQTHLRGLWASQPWEILSMQPLGEQANNTHLVDGPFNDDTLSPYENTLYVWVIPKISPGPNVT
;
A
#
# COMPACT_ATOMS: atom_id res chain seq x y z
N MET A 1 17.23 34.41 19.10
CA MET A 1 15.75 34.26 19.08
C MET A 1 15.35 33.68 17.73
N PRO A 2 14.46 32.67 17.65
CA PRO A 2 13.98 32.18 16.35
C PRO A 2 13.22 33.30 15.62
N SER A 3 13.39 33.39 14.30
CA SER A 3 12.63 34.35 13.49
C SER A 3 11.14 34.01 13.50
N MET A 4 10.28 35.03 13.45
CA MET A 4 8.81 34.86 13.42
C MET A 4 8.35 33.99 12.23
N GLN A 5 8.99 34.13 11.07
CA GLN A 5 8.77 33.24 9.92
C GLN A 5 9.10 31.77 10.21
N GLY A 6 10.14 31.51 11.02
CA GLY A 6 10.51 30.17 11.44
C GLY A 6 9.48 29.53 12.38
N LEU A 7 8.88 30.32 13.26
CA LEU A 7 7.79 29.88 14.13
C LEU A 7 6.51 29.58 13.31
N MET A 8 6.14 30.49 12.40
CA MET A 8 4.99 30.32 11.51
C MET A 8 5.09 29.04 10.66
N ARG A 9 6.23 28.78 10.03
CA ARG A 9 6.47 27.54 9.26
C ARG A 9 6.33 26.28 10.12
N ARG A 10 6.78 26.31 11.38
CA ARG A 10 6.63 25.18 12.32
C ARG A 10 5.18 24.96 12.72
N SER A 11 4.45 26.03 13.04
CA SER A 11 3.04 25.96 13.38
C SER A 11 2.20 25.42 12.22
N PHE A 12 2.40 25.95 11.01
CA PHE A 12 1.74 25.46 9.81
C PHE A 12 2.04 23.98 9.53
N LYS A 13 3.31 23.56 9.64
CA LYS A 13 3.70 22.14 9.45
C LYS A 13 3.03 21.22 10.47
N THR A 14 2.90 21.68 11.72
CA THR A 14 2.26 20.93 12.81
C THR A 14 0.77 20.78 12.57
N ALA A 15 0.07 21.88 12.25
CA ALA A 15 -1.35 21.88 11.94
C ALA A 15 -1.64 21.01 10.70
N SER A 16 -0.86 21.14 9.63
CA SER A 16 -0.99 20.34 8.41
C SER A 16 -0.80 18.84 8.66
N ARG A 17 0.15 18.46 9.52
CA ARG A 17 0.36 17.05 9.89
C ARG A 17 -0.83 16.51 10.69
N LYS A 18 -1.36 17.31 11.63
CA LYS A 18 -2.54 16.93 12.44
C LYS A 18 -3.77 16.74 11.55
N LEU A 19 -4.01 17.67 10.61
CA LEU A 19 -5.09 17.59 9.62
C LEU A 19 -5.02 16.29 8.82
N ARG A 20 -3.87 15.99 8.20
CA ARG A 20 -3.68 14.77 7.41
C ARG A 20 -3.87 13.49 8.22
N LYS A 21 -3.42 13.48 9.48
CA LYS A 21 -3.57 12.34 10.39
C LYS A 21 -5.04 12.09 10.75
N ASN A 22 -5.83 13.14 10.89
CA ASN A 22 -7.21 13.05 11.35
C ASN A 22 -8.22 12.90 10.19
N THR A 23 -7.79 13.13 8.96
CA THR A 23 -8.58 12.87 7.74
C THR A 23 -8.64 11.36 7.47
N GLN A 24 -9.84 10.82 7.20
CA GLN A 24 -10.04 9.38 6.97
C GLN A 24 -10.52 9.07 5.55
N LYS A 25 -11.37 9.91 4.98
CA LYS A 25 -11.97 9.72 3.66
C LYS A 25 -11.62 10.84 2.68
N GLY A 26 -11.51 12.08 3.15
CA GLY A 26 -11.30 13.28 2.35
C GLY A 26 -9.83 13.62 2.07
N HIS A 27 -9.00 12.63 1.74
CA HIS A 27 -7.56 12.84 1.61
C HIS A 27 -7.17 13.79 0.47
N ALA A 28 -7.87 13.76 -0.67
CA ALA A 28 -7.61 14.69 -1.76
C ALA A 28 -8.03 16.12 -1.36
N GLN A 29 -9.20 16.26 -0.73
CA GLN A 29 -9.66 17.55 -0.21
C GLN A 29 -8.73 18.14 0.86
N ALA A 30 -8.25 17.32 1.80
CA ALA A 30 -7.34 17.76 2.86
C ALA A 30 -5.95 18.13 2.31
N LYS A 31 -5.46 17.42 1.28
CA LYS A 31 -4.23 17.79 0.57
C LYS A 31 -4.39 19.15 -0.09
N LEU A 32 -5.45 19.34 -0.87
CA LEU A 32 -5.74 20.60 -1.54
C LEU A 32 -5.87 21.77 -0.55
N LEU A 33 -6.47 21.53 0.62
CA LEU A 33 -6.60 22.53 1.67
C LEU A 33 -5.25 22.99 2.21
N VAL A 34 -4.33 22.04 2.45
CA VAL A 34 -2.95 22.35 2.86
C VAL A 34 -2.20 23.10 1.78
N ASP A 35 -2.37 22.72 0.51
CA ASP A 35 -1.68 23.36 -0.60
C ASP A 35 -2.17 24.81 -0.79
N ARG A 36 -3.48 25.07 -0.67
CA ARG A 36 -4.04 26.43 -0.64
C ARG A 36 -3.51 27.27 0.51
N ALA A 37 -3.59 26.73 1.73
CA ALA A 37 -3.08 27.42 2.91
C ALA A 37 -1.59 27.74 2.79
N ARG A 38 -0.80 26.85 2.18
CA ARG A 38 0.61 27.09 1.88
C ARG A 38 0.77 28.24 0.88
N SER A 39 0.01 28.26 -0.21
CA SER A 39 0.09 29.32 -1.22
C SER A 39 -0.28 30.69 -0.65
N ILE A 40 -1.29 30.77 0.24
CA ILE A 40 -1.65 32.01 0.94
C ILE A 40 -0.49 32.47 1.85
N LEU A 41 0.12 31.55 2.60
CA LEU A 41 1.13 31.88 3.60
C LEU A 41 2.53 32.17 3.03
N PHE A 42 2.90 31.50 1.94
CA PHE A 42 4.29 31.47 1.46
C PHE A 42 4.44 31.76 -0.03
N GLY A 43 3.35 31.99 -0.76
CA GLY A 43 3.35 32.14 -2.21
C GLY A 43 3.42 30.79 -2.96
N GLN A 44 3.24 30.82 -4.28
CA GLN A 44 3.44 29.64 -5.15
C GLN A 44 4.95 29.37 -5.34
N GLU A 45 5.37 28.11 -5.22
CA GLU A 45 6.77 27.71 -5.43
C GLU A 45 7.13 27.49 -6.92
N ASP A 46 6.18 27.62 -7.86
CA ASP A 46 6.42 27.33 -9.28
C ASP A 46 6.57 28.59 -10.14
N GLY A 47 7.83 28.95 -10.41
CA GLY A 47 8.40 29.08 -11.76
C GLY A 47 7.74 29.94 -12.86
N SER A 48 6.69 30.72 -12.62
CA SER A 48 6.15 31.64 -13.62
C SER A 48 5.77 32.99 -13.01
N LYS A 49 6.50 34.03 -13.41
CA LYS A 49 6.19 35.43 -13.10
C LYS A 49 4.90 35.83 -13.83
N GLY A 50 3.83 36.04 -13.08
CA GLY A 50 2.77 37.00 -13.41
C GLY A 50 2.96 38.26 -12.55
N PRO A 51 2.83 39.49 -13.09
CA PRO A 51 3.15 40.71 -12.36
C PRO A 51 2.04 41.05 -11.36
N ASN A 52 2.47 41.58 -10.21
CA ASN A 52 1.67 42.23 -9.16
C ASN A 52 0.97 41.32 -8.13
N GLN A 53 1.75 40.76 -7.20
CA GLN A 53 1.44 40.92 -5.77
C GLN A 53 2.71 40.76 -4.94
N VAL A 54 3.36 41.89 -4.64
CA VAL A 54 4.41 41.97 -3.63
C VAL A 54 3.70 42.21 -2.31
N CYS A 55 3.43 41.16 -1.52
CA CYS A 55 3.09 41.34 -0.11
C CYS A 55 4.37 41.72 0.62
N THR A 56 4.43 42.97 1.09
CA THR A 56 5.51 43.48 1.95
C THR A 56 5.51 42.76 3.30
N ALA A 57 6.70 42.46 3.81
CA ALA A 57 6.92 41.52 4.92
C ALA A 57 6.30 41.92 6.28
N GLU A 58 5.86 43.17 6.45
CA GLU A 58 5.34 43.68 7.73
C GLU A 58 3.82 43.46 7.92
N ASP A 59 3.04 43.31 6.84
CA ASP A 59 1.60 42.95 6.92
C ASP A 59 1.37 41.43 7.03
N SER A 60 2.40 40.62 6.72
CA SER A 60 2.30 39.16 6.50
C SER A 60 2.05 38.29 7.74
N VAL A 61 2.23 38.82 8.96
CA VAL A 61 2.12 38.02 10.20
C VAL A 61 0.68 38.00 10.74
N THR A 62 -0.05 39.10 10.59
CA THR A 62 -1.45 39.24 11.01
C THR A 62 -2.39 38.41 10.13
N ASP A 63 -2.10 38.29 8.84
CA ASP A 63 -2.91 37.53 7.88
C ASP A 63 -2.59 36.03 7.88
N ALA A 64 -1.44 35.64 8.43
CA ALA A 64 -1.00 34.25 8.48
C ALA A 64 -1.64 33.44 9.62
N GLN A 65 -1.89 34.09 10.75
CA GLN A 65 -2.47 33.42 11.93
C GLN A 65 -3.86 32.83 11.65
N PRO A 66 -4.80 33.54 10.99
CA PRO A 66 -6.10 32.98 10.63
C PRO A 66 -6.02 31.74 9.73
N VAL A 67 -5.06 31.70 8.80
CA VAL A 67 -4.87 30.52 7.91
C VAL A 67 -4.44 29.29 8.71
N ILE A 68 -3.47 29.46 9.62
CA ILE A 68 -2.96 28.37 10.46
C ILE A 68 -4.06 27.89 11.41
N GLU A 69 -4.85 28.82 11.96
CA GLU A 69 -5.98 28.53 12.84
C GLU A 69 -7.07 27.73 12.12
N ILE A 70 -7.45 28.11 10.88
CA ILE A 70 -8.39 27.33 10.06
C ILE A 70 -7.93 25.87 9.92
N ILE A 71 -6.65 25.63 9.62
CA ILE A 71 -6.10 24.28 9.49
C ILE A 71 -6.12 23.53 10.84
N ALA A 72 -5.79 24.22 11.93
CA ALA A 72 -5.76 23.63 13.27
C ALA A 72 -7.16 23.26 13.77
N GLU A 73 -8.14 24.15 13.62
CA GLU A 73 -9.55 23.93 13.95
C GLU A 73 -10.14 22.80 13.11
N THR A 74 -9.84 22.77 11.80
CA THR A 74 -10.29 21.68 10.91
C THR A 74 -9.74 20.34 11.39
N ALA A 75 -8.45 20.29 11.75
CA ALA A 75 -7.83 19.08 12.27
C ALA A 75 -8.46 18.62 13.59
N GLU A 76 -8.86 19.56 14.46
CA GLU A 76 -9.53 19.27 15.73
C GLU A 76 -10.96 18.78 15.52
N ALA A 77 -11.74 19.43 14.65
CA ALA A 77 -13.08 18.99 14.27
C ALA A 77 -13.06 17.55 13.72
N LEU A 78 -12.11 17.22 12.85
CA LEU A 78 -11.92 15.85 12.35
C LEU A 78 -11.48 14.87 13.44
N SER A 79 -10.71 15.32 14.43
CA SER A 79 -10.33 14.49 15.58
C SER A 79 -11.55 14.10 16.42
N SER A 80 -12.51 15.01 16.57
CA SER A 80 -13.73 14.80 17.35
C SER A 80 -14.71 13.83 16.70
N LEU A 81 -14.55 13.55 15.39
CA LEU A 81 -15.29 12.49 14.70
C LEU A 81 -14.80 11.08 15.08
N ALA A 82 -13.60 10.95 15.66
CA ALA A 82 -12.95 9.67 15.90
C ALA A 82 -13.37 9.00 17.22
N GLN A 83 -14.61 8.51 17.34
CA GLN A 83 -15.02 7.63 18.45
C GLN A 83 -16.00 6.49 18.05
N THR A 84 -15.51 5.25 18.16
CA THR A 84 -16.23 3.95 18.25
C THR A 84 -17.05 3.40 17.06
N SER A 85 -17.17 2.06 17.11
CA SER A 85 -17.69 1.07 16.14
C SER A 85 -18.95 1.50 15.39
N GLU A 86 -18.92 1.32 14.06
CA GLU A 86 -19.93 1.83 13.13
C GLU A 86 -20.67 0.70 12.40
N ASN A 87 -21.98 0.87 12.26
CA ASN A 87 -22.73 0.29 11.14
C ASN A 87 -22.59 1.18 9.89
N SER A 88 -23.00 0.70 8.72
CA SER A 88 -22.81 1.40 7.45
C SER A 88 -23.50 2.75 7.35
N GLN A 89 -24.65 2.93 8.01
CA GLN A 89 -25.31 4.23 8.09
C GLN A 89 -24.44 5.25 8.83
N GLN A 90 -23.89 4.89 9.99
CA GLN A 90 -22.99 5.76 10.74
C GLN A 90 -21.72 6.09 9.95
N ALA A 91 -21.17 5.12 9.22
CA ALA A 91 -20.00 5.36 8.37
C ALA A 91 -20.30 6.32 7.18
N ALA A 92 -21.51 6.27 6.62
CA ALA A 92 -21.96 7.21 5.60
C ALA A 92 -22.16 8.62 6.18
N ASP A 93 -22.82 8.71 7.34
CA ASP A 93 -23.05 9.98 8.05
C ASP A 93 -21.71 10.64 8.44
N ARG A 94 -20.72 9.86 8.90
CA ARG A 94 -19.37 10.38 9.21
C ARG A 94 -18.62 10.86 7.98
N ARG A 95 -18.69 10.12 6.87
CA ARG A 95 -18.12 10.56 5.59
C ARG A 95 -18.68 11.94 5.21
N ASP A 96 -19.99 12.11 5.33
CA ASP A 96 -20.65 13.36 4.95
C ASP A 96 -20.28 14.50 5.91
N GLN A 97 -20.16 14.22 7.21
CA GLN A 97 -19.65 15.17 8.20
C GLN A 97 -18.18 15.58 7.92
N GLU A 98 -17.30 14.64 7.60
CA GLU A 98 -15.91 14.91 7.21
C GLU A 98 -15.84 15.81 5.98
N PHE A 99 -16.61 15.51 4.93
CA PHE A 99 -16.66 16.36 3.73
C PHE A 99 -17.23 17.75 4.01
N ASN A 100 -18.20 17.89 4.92
CA ASN A 100 -18.73 19.19 5.31
C ASN A 100 -17.70 20.02 6.10
N ILE A 101 -16.93 19.38 6.99
CA ILE A 101 -15.84 20.03 7.73
C ILE A 101 -14.77 20.55 6.75
N LEU A 102 -14.34 19.71 5.81
CA LEU A 102 -13.33 20.08 4.82
C LEU A 102 -13.85 21.17 3.86
N GLY A 103 -15.10 21.07 3.40
CA GLY A 103 -15.73 22.09 2.55
C GLY A 103 -15.84 23.46 3.24
N THR A 104 -16.21 23.47 4.52
CA THR A 104 -16.26 24.72 5.32
C THR A 104 -14.88 25.36 5.44
N ALA A 105 -13.82 24.56 5.62
CA ALA A 105 -12.45 25.06 5.68
C ALA A 105 -12.00 25.66 4.33
N HIS A 106 -12.35 25.01 3.21
CA HIS A 106 -12.08 25.53 1.87
C HIS A 106 -12.79 26.86 1.62
N GLU A 107 -14.04 26.99 2.04
CA GLU A 107 -14.80 28.25 1.96
C GLU A 107 -14.11 29.38 2.73
N ARG A 108 -13.69 29.10 3.97
CA ARG A 108 -13.00 30.07 4.83
C ARG A 108 -11.66 30.53 4.24
N LEU A 109 -10.86 29.62 3.68
CA LEU A 109 -9.62 30.02 2.99
C LEU A 109 -9.91 30.82 1.71
N ARG A 110 -10.99 30.50 0.99
CA ARG A 110 -11.36 31.23 -0.22
C ARG A 110 -11.81 32.66 0.09
N SER A 111 -12.56 32.87 1.17
CA SER A 111 -12.97 34.22 1.58
C SER A 111 -11.78 35.14 1.88
N MET A 112 -10.59 34.59 2.14
CA MET A 112 -9.37 35.37 2.35
C MET A 112 -8.68 35.82 1.04
N ILE A 113 -8.99 35.19 -0.10
CA ILE A 113 -8.33 35.46 -1.40
C ILE A 113 -9.15 36.45 -2.26
N GLY A 114 -10.44 36.65 -1.95
CA GLY A 114 -11.35 37.51 -2.71
C GLY A 114 -11.93 36.86 -3.97
N ASP A 115 -12.93 37.51 -4.58
CA ASP A 115 -13.60 37.02 -5.78
C ASP A 115 -12.80 37.36 -7.06
N GLY A 116 -12.29 36.35 -7.76
CA GLY A 116 -11.56 36.48 -9.03
C GLY A 116 -11.38 35.14 -9.76
N ASP A 117 -10.72 35.12 -10.93
CA ASP A 117 -10.52 33.91 -11.77
C ASP A 117 -9.77 32.77 -11.06
N THR A 118 -8.94 33.11 -10.08
CA THR A 118 -8.28 32.14 -9.19
C THR A 118 -9.32 31.42 -8.33
N ALA A 119 -10.36 32.12 -7.84
CA ALA A 119 -11.40 31.54 -6.99
C ALA A 119 -12.31 30.56 -7.74
N THR A 120 -12.58 30.79 -9.03
CA THR A 120 -13.35 29.88 -9.89
C THR A 120 -12.55 28.61 -10.22
N THR A 121 -11.27 28.75 -10.56
CA THR A 121 -10.36 27.61 -10.80
C THR A 121 -10.25 26.71 -9.56
N LEU A 122 -10.03 27.32 -8.39
CA LEU A 122 -10.00 26.61 -7.12
C LEU A 122 -11.34 25.88 -6.84
N ARG A 123 -12.48 26.48 -7.15
CA ARG A 123 -13.79 25.81 -7.00
C ARG A 123 -13.89 24.54 -7.86
N GLY A 124 -13.34 24.56 -9.07
CA GLY A 124 -13.27 23.39 -9.96
C GLY A 124 -12.40 22.26 -9.39
N GLU A 125 -11.21 22.59 -8.91
CA GLU A 125 -10.29 21.61 -8.29
C GLU A 125 -10.88 20.97 -7.04
N GLU A 126 -11.57 21.76 -6.21
CA GLU A 126 -12.24 21.26 -5.02
C GLU A 126 -13.38 20.31 -5.36
N SER A 127 -14.19 20.67 -6.36
CA SER A 127 -15.29 19.82 -6.82
C SER A 127 -14.77 18.48 -7.34
N SER A 128 -13.66 18.50 -8.07
CA SER A 128 -12.97 17.29 -8.56
C SER A 128 -12.38 16.45 -7.42
N ALA A 129 -11.70 17.08 -6.46
CA ALA A 129 -11.16 16.40 -5.29
C ALA A 129 -12.28 15.77 -4.43
N ARG A 130 -13.39 16.49 -4.24
CA ARG A 130 -14.59 16.01 -3.54
C ARG A 130 -15.20 14.81 -4.24
N ALA A 131 -15.37 14.87 -5.56
CA ALA A 131 -15.94 13.76 -6.35
C ALA A 131 -15.05 12.51 -6.25
N SER A 132 -13.73 12.65 -6.40
CA SER A 132 -12.78 11.55 -6.25
C SER A 132 -12.86 10.90 -4.86
N ASP A 133 -12.86 11.71 -3.80
CA ASP A 133 -12.93 11.18 -2.42
C ASP A 133 -14.30 10.54 -2.14
N PHE A 134 -15.39 11.13 -2.64
CA PHE A 134 -16.74 10.59 -2.53
C PHE A 134 -16.87 9.24 -3.22
N ASP A 135 -16.37 9.10 -4.45
CA ASP A 135 -16.39 7.84 -5.20
C ASP A 135 -15.59 6.75 -4.49
N LYS A 136 -14.37 7.06 -4.03
CA LYS A 136 -13.53 6.13 -3.28
C LYS A 136 -14.19 5.68 -1.99
N SER A 137 -14.80 6.60 -1.25
CA SER A 137 -15.46 6.30 0.02
C SER A 137 -16.74 5.48 -0.20
N THR A 138 -17.56 5.84 -1.18
CA THR A 138 -18.79 5.11 -1.53
C THR A 138 -18.49 3.68 -1.98
N ARG A 139 -17.44 3.46 -2.77
CA ARG A 139 -17.01 2.10 -3.14
C ARG A 139 -16.57 1.28 -1.92
N LYS A 140 -15.89 1.90 -0.95
CA LYS A 140 -15.52 1.23 0.31
C LYS A 140 -16.75 0.90 1.18
N LEU A 141 -17.74 1.78 1.22
CA LEU A 141 -18.97 1.59 1.99
C LEU A 141 -19.83 0.47 1.39
N LYS A 142 -20.05 0.49 0.06
CA LYS A 142 -20.77 -0.59 -0.65
C LYS A 142 -20.13 -1.96 -0.43
N ARG A 143 -18.80 -2.04 -0.51
CA ARG A 143 -18.07 -3.29 -0.18
C ARG A 143 -18.25 -3.72 1.28
N ALA A 144 -18.36 -2.77 2.21
CA ALA A 144 -18.61 -3.10 3.62
C ALA A 144 -20.05 -3.62 3.84
N ASP A 145 -21.03 -3.04 3.15
CA ASP A 145 -22.44 -3.50 3.18
C ASP A 145 -22.65 -4.86 2.52
N GLU A 146 -21.99 -5.12 1.39
CA GLU A 146 -21.99 -6.43 0.73
C GLU A 146 -21.39 -7.53 1.62
N VAL A 147 -20.42 -7.19 2.48
CA VAL A 147 -19.85 -8.11 3.48
C VAL A 147 -20.77 -8.30 4.70
N ALA A 148 -21.63 -7.33 5.00
CA ALA A 148 -22.55 -7.37 6.14
C ALA A 148 -23.89 -8.07 5.83
N THR A 149 -24.30 -8.11 4.55
CA THR A 149 -25.56 -8.74 4.10
C THR A 149 -25.40 -10.20 3.65
N THR A 150 -24.19 -10.77 3.67
CA THR A 150 -24.02 -12.21 3.52
C THR A 150 -24.69 -12.91 4.72
N PRO A 151 -25.64 -13.83 4.50
CA PRO A 151 -26.28 -14.56 5.59
C PRO A 151 -25.20 -15.20 6.46
N GLN A 152 -25.32 -15.04 7.78
CA GLN A 152 -24.58 -15.79 8.79
C GLN A 152 -25.02 -17.27 8.75
N GLY A 153 -24.81 -17.94 7.62
CA GLY A 153 -24.64 -19.38 7.58
C GLY A 153 -23.38 -19.72 8.37
N GLN A 154 -23.46 -20.73 9.22
CA GLN A 154 -22.41 -21.20 10.12
C GLN A 154 -21.00 -21.07 9.50
N ARG A 155 -20.26 -20.03 9.92
CA ARG A 155 -18.89 -19.77 9.48
C ARG A 155 -17.95 -20.84 10.05
N THR A 156 -17.68 -21.89 9.30
CA THR A 156 -16.50 -22.76 9.46
C THR A 156 -15.36 -22.14 8.65
N ASN A 157 -14.88 -20.95 9.04
CA ASN A 157 -13.82 -20.25 8.30
C ASN A 157 -12.45 -20.80 8.74
N THR A 158 -12.17 -22.06 8.41
CA THR A 158 -10.79 -22.54 8.42
C THR A 158 -10.09 -22.04 7.16
N PHE A 159 -8.81 -21.71 7.29
CA PHE A 159 -7.95 -21.43 6.13
C PHE A 159 -6.65 -22.21 6.26
N THR A 160 -6.06 -22.50 5.10
CA THR A 160 -4.81 -23.26 5.02
C THR A 160 -3.63 -22.30 4.90
N LEU A 161 -2.60 -22.51 5.72
CA LEU A 161 -1.29 -21.87 5.62
C LEU A 161 -0.33 -22.76 4.85
N LEU A 162 0.30 -22.21 3.83
CA LEU A 162 1.29 -22.88 2.99
C LEU A 162 2.66 -22.21 3.13
N ASN A 163 3.71 -23.01 3.30
CA ASN A 163 5.08 -22.54 3.37
C ASN A 163 5.59 -22.26 1.96
N MET A 164 6.16 -21.08 1.74
CA MET A 164 6.77 -20.70 0.46
C MET A 164 8.27 -21.04 0.39
N ASP A 165 8.94 -21.23 1.52
CA ASP A 165 10.35 -21.67 1.55
C ASP A 165 10.50 -23.16 1.28
N ASP A 166 9.47 -23.95 1.61
CA ASP A 166 9.43 -25.37 1.40
C ASP A 166 8.01 -25.80 1.00
N HIS A 167 7.80 -26.05 -0.29
CA HIS A 167 6.48 -26.48 -0.81
C HIS A 167 6.15 -27.95 -0.45
N GLN A 168 7.11 -28.71 0.09
CA GLN A 168 6.88 -30.06 0.61
C GLN A 168 6.38 -30.05 2.05
N ASP A 169 6.54 -28.91 2.75
CA ASP A 169 6.11 -28.75 4.13
C ASP A 169 4.57 -28.86 4.21
N PRO A 170 4.02 -29.73 5.07
CA PRO A 170 2.59 -30.01 5.05
C PRO A 170 1.77 -28.75 5.42
N PRO A 171 0.67 -28.48 4.70
CA PRO A 171 -0.13 -27.30 4.96
C PRO A 171 -0.73 -27.27 6.37
N MET A 172 -0.70 -26.11 7.02
CA MET A 172 -1.26 -25.93 8.37
C MET A 172 -2.69 -25.40 8.28
N THR A 173 -3.67 -26.10 8.86
CA THR A 173 -5.04 -25.59 8.93
C THR A 173 -5.22 -24.74 10.19
N LEU A 174 -5.68 -23.49 10.02
CA LEU A 174 -5.99 -22.58 11.12
C LEU A 174 -7.48 -22.27 11.16
N ASP A 175 -8.04 -22.15 12.37
CA ASP A 175 -9.38 -21.63 12.58
C ASP A 175 -9.34 -20.09 12.54
N GLY A 176 -10.01 -19.50 11.55
CA GLY A 176 -10.07 -18.06 11.38
C GLY A 176 -10.79 -17.32 12.50
N ARG A 177 -11.51 -18.01 13.40
CA ARG A 177 -12.03 -17.41 14.64
C ARG A 177 -10.90 -17.10 15.64
N CYS A 178 -9.91 -17.97 15.71
CA CYS A 178 -8.76 -17.85 16.62
C CYS A 178 -7.64 -16.98 16.03
N PHE A 179 -7.58 -16.89 14.69
CA PHE A 179 -6.52 -16.21 13.95
C PHE A 179 -7.08 -15.12 13.05
N ALA A 180 -7.73 -14.10 13.62
CA ALA A 180 -8.42 -13.05 12.86
C ALA A 180 -7.49 -11.99 12.22
N ASN A 181 -6.20 -11.96 12.58
CA ASN A 181 -5.27 -10.94 12.12
C ASN A 181 -3.86 -11.49 11.84
N ALA A 182 -3.12 -10.79 10.98
CA ALA A 182 -1.75 -11.13 10.60
C ALA A 182 -0.81 -11.37 11.78
N ALA A 183 -0.94 -10.57 12.85
CA ALA A 183 -0.07 -10.66 14.03
C ALA A 183 -0.26 -11.99 14.79
N SER A 184 -1.50 -12.44 14.94
CA SER A 184 -1.83 -13.71 15.58
C SER A 184 -1.26 -14.92 14.81
N ILE A 185 -1.30 -14.87 13.47
CA ILE A 185 -0.70 -15.89 12.61
C ILE A 185 0.82 -15.88 12.74
N ARG A 186 1.46 -14.72 12.65
CA ARG A 186 2.93 -14.61 12.78
C ARG A 186 3.40 -15.18 14.12
N ARG A 187 2.70 -14.87 15.21
CA ARG A 187 2.99 -15.46 16.54
C ARG A 187 2.85 -16.98 16.53
N ARG A 188 1.82 -17.52 15.88
CA ARG A 188 1.66 -18.98 15.73
C ARG A 188 2.78 -19.61 14.94
N LEU A 189 3.18 -18.99 13.83
CA LEU A 189 4.30 -19.43 13.00
C LEU A 189 5.60 -19.44 13.81
N THR A 190 5.90 -18.37 14.55
CA THR A 190 7.05 -18.33 15.47
C THR A 190 7.05 -19.51 16.43
N MET A 191 5.96 -19.75 17.16
CA MET A 191 5.90 -20.89 18.10
C MET A 191 6.07 -22.28 17.45
N VAL A 192 5.63 -22.44 16.20
CA VAL A 192 5.75 -23.72 15.47
C VAL A 192 7.16 -23.90 14.92
N TYR A 193 7.75 -22.85 14.36
CA TYR A 193 9.04 -22.89 13.67
C TYR A 193 10.22 -22.76 14.64
N GLU A 194 10.05 -22.15 15.83
CA GLU A 194 11.07 -22.13 16.88
C GLU A 194 11.50 -23.54 17.30
N LYS A 195 10.61 -24.54 17.16
CA LYS A 195 10.91 -25.94 17.48
C LYS A 195 11.64 -26.68 16.37
N LYS A 196 11.60 -26.15 15.15
CA LYS A 196 12.09 -26.80 13.92
C LYS A 196 13.33 -26.13 13.33
N HIS A 197 13.56 -24.85 13.66
CA HIS A 197 14.62 -24.05 13.10
C HIS A 197 15.47 -23.42 14.19
N ASP A 198 16.78 -23.60 14.07
CA ASP A 198 17.75 -22.82 14.81
C ASP A 198 17.99 -21.48 14.11
N GLY A 199 17.64 -20.38 14.79
CA GLY A 199 17.93 -19.03 14.32
C GLY A 199 16.77 -18.04 14.47
N PRO A 200 16.98 -16.79 14.01
CA PRO A 200 15.94 -15.78 14.04
C PRO A 200 14.76 -16.16 13.14
N LEU A 201 13.56 -15.73 13.52
CA LEU A 201 12.34 -15.96 12.75
C LEU A 201 11.62 -14.63 12.52
N ALA A 202 11.27 -14.36 11.27
CA ALA A 202 10.50 -13.20 10.88
C ALA A 202 9.59 -13.58 9.73
N PHE A 203 8.28 -13.54 9.92
CA PHE A 203 7.33 -14.06 8.92
C PHE A 203 6.61 -12.96 8.15
N ARG A 204 6.56 -13.13 6.83
CA ARG A 204 5.71 -12.36 5.92
C ARG A 204 4.56 -13.25 5.43
N LEU A 205 3.42 -12.62 5.12
CA LEU A 205 2.18 -13.32 4.79
C LEU A 205 1.61 -12.79 3.48
N TRP A 206 1.04 -13.70 2.68
CA TRP A 206 0.27 -13.43 1.48
C TRP A 206 -1.05 -14.18 1.52
N TYR A 207 -2.05 -13.71 0.79
CA TYR A 207 -3.36 -14.33 0.70
C TYR A 207 -3.83 -14.52 -0.74
N GLU A 208 -4.64 -15.55 -0.96
CA GLU A 208 -5.27 -15.85 -2.25
C GLU A 208 -6.65 -15.19 -2.37
N LEU A 209 -6.84 -14.28 -3.33
CA LEU A 209 -8.15 -13.74 -3.71
C LEU A 209 -8.85 -14.66 -4.70
N GLN A 210 -10.19 -14.77 -4.58
CA GLN A 210 -11.04 -15.50 -5.54
C GLN A 210 -11.15 -14.83 -6.92
N GLY A 211 -10.44 -13.73 -7.19
CA GLY A 211 -10.46 -13.03 -8.47
C GLY A 211 -9.31 -12.03 -8.63
N SER A 212 -8.99 -11.70 -9.88
CA SER A 212 -7.95 -10.74 -10.24
C SER A 212 -8.49 -9.31 -10.28
N PRO A 213 -7.98 -8.38 -9.46
CA PRO A 213 -8.28 -6.96 -9.64
C PRO A 213 -7.50 -6.31 -10.80
N CYS A 214 -6.51 -7.00 -11.39
CA CYS A 214 -5.66 -6.47 -12.48
C CYS A 214 -5.80 -7.22 -13.82
N GLY A 215 -6.64 -8.25 -13.90
CA GLY A 215 -6.93 -9.00 -15.13
C GLY A 215 -5.83 -9.98 -15.62
N VAL A 216 -4.64 -9.99 -15.00
CA VAL A 216 -3.48 -10.79 -15.48
C VAL A 216 -2.98 -11.82 -14.45
N SER A 217 -2.71 -11.42 -13.20
CA SER A 217 -2.39 -12.36 -12.10
C SER A 217 -3.64 -12.65 -11.29
N LYS A 218 -3.99 -13.93 -11.13
CA LYS A 218 -5.33 -14.26 -10.63
C LYS A 218 -5.46 -14.17 -9.11
N ARG A 219 -4.39 -14.26 -8.32
CA ARG A 219 -4.58 -14.85 -6.98
C ARG A 219 -3.84 -14.22 -5.79
N PHE A 220 -2.56 -13.84 -5.82
CA PHE A 220 -1.81 -13.64 -4.56
C PHE A 220 -1.52 -12.18 -4.18
N TRP A 221 -1.62 -11.85 -2.89
CA TRP A 221 -1.52 -10.47 -2.38
C TRP A 221 -0.80 -10.39 -1.03
N LYS A 222 0.11 -9.42 -0.86
CA LYS A 222 0.87 -9.24 0.40
C LYS A 222 -0.04 -8.71 1.51
N LEU A 223 0.00 -9.34 2.68
CA LEU A 223 -0.71 -8.87 3.87
C LEU A 223 0.17 -7.86 4.63
N GLY A 224 -0.33 -6.63 4.78
CA GLY A 224 0.39 -5.51 5.39
C GLY A 224 0.99 -5.79 6.77
N GLU A 225 2.00 -5.02 7.15
CA GLU A 225 2.76 -5.23 8.39
C GLU A 225 1.95 -5.00 9.66
N GLN A 226 1.11 -3.97 9.69
CA GLN A 226 0.40 -3.53 10.89
C GLN A 226 -1.09 -3.89 10.80
N ASN A 227 -1.49 -4.91 11.55
CA ASN A 227 -2.90 -5.23 11.86
C ASN A 227 -3.83 -5.45 10.66
N GLY A 228 -3.31 -5.91 9.52
CA GLY A 228 -4.14 -6.33 8.40
C GLY A 228 -5.14 -7.39 8.85
N ARG A 229 -6.42 -7.01 8.93
CA ARG A 229 -7.52 -7.96 9.10
C ARG A 229 -7.45 -8.92 7.93
N ILE A 230 -7.53 -10.21 8.23
CA ILE A 230 -7.59 -11.23 7.19
C ILE A 230 -8.93 -11.08 6.47
N PRO A 231 -8.96 -10.85 5.15
CA PRO A 231 -10.21 -10.77 4.40
C PRO A 231 -11.13 -11.97 4.69
N ASP A 232 -12.43 -11.69 4.86
CA ASP A 232 -13.43 -12.73 5.00
C ASP A 232 -13.51 -13.52 3.67
N GLY A 233 -13.66 -14.85 3.74
CA GLY A 233 -13.80 -15.72 2.55
C GLY A 233 -12.49 -16.27 1.95
N LEU A 234 -11.35 -16.06 2.62
CA LEU A 234 -10.08 -16.64 2.20
C LEU A 234 -10.01 -18.13 2.50
N CYS A 235 -9.55 -18.90 1.51
CA CYS A 235 -9.30 -20.34 1.66
C CYS A 235 -7.82 -20.64 1.94
N ARG A 236 -6.90 -19.80 1.46
CA ARG A 236 -5.45 -20.05 1.54
C ARG A 236 -4.63 -18.80 1.86
N LEU A 237 -3.62 -18.99 2.69
CA LEU A 237 -2.58 -18.03 3.03
C LEU A 237 -1.21 -18.66 2.78
N TYR A 238 -0.26 -17.84 2.38
CA TYR A 238 1.12 -18.24 2.15
C TYR A 238 2.03 -17.49 3.09
N PHE A 239 3.12 -18.11 3.54
CA PHE A 239 4.07 -17.46 4.42
C PHE A 239 5.52 -17.73 4.02
N LEU A 240 6.39 -16.79 4.39
CA LEU A 240 7.82 -16.83 4.12
C LEU A 240 8.61 -16.42 5.36
N ASN A 241 9.68 -17.14 5.70
CA ASN A 241 10.63 -16.68 6.71
C ASN A 241 11.68 -15.76 6.08
N VAL A 242 11.63 -14.48 6.45
CA VAL A 242 12.50 -13.42 5.95
C VAL A 242 13.61 -13.06 6.93
N ALA A 243 13.74 -13.81 8.03
CA ALA A 243 14.87 -13.66 8.91
C ALA A 243 16.19 -13.86 8.15
N PRO A 244 17.26 -13.15 8.54
CA PRO A 244 18.55 -13.32 7.89
C PRO A 244 19.05 -14.74 8.12
N ARG A 245 19.68 -15.32 7.09
CA ARG A 245 20.38 -16.60 7.26
C ARG A 245 21.58 -16.39 8.19
N THR A 246 21.98 -17.44 8.90
CA THR A 246 23.06 -17.41 9.90
C THR A 246 24.29 -16.67 9.37
N GLY A 247 24.72 -15.62 10.08
CA GLY A 247 25.87 -14.79 9.70
C GLY A 247 25.56 -13.54 8.87
N GLN A 248 24.29 -13.26 8.55
CA GLN A 248 23.86 -12.01 7.89
C GLN A 248 23.13 -11.09 8.88
N SER A 249 23.28 -9.76 8.69
CA SER A 249 22.52 -8.75 9.42
C SER A 249 21.41 -8.19 8.53
N GLY A 250 20.24 -7.90 9.11
CA GLY A 250 19.09 -7.33 8.40
C GLY A 250 17.98 -8.35 8.09
N VAL A 251 17.17 -8.06 7.06
CA VAL A 251 16.09 -8.93 6.58
C VAL A 251 16.53 -9.52 5.24
N ARG A 252 16.25 -10.81 5.00
CA ARG A 252 16.43 -11.44 3.69
C ARG A 252 15.70 -10.59 2.64
N LEU A 253 16.42 -10.15 1.62
CA LEU A 253 15.80 -9.52 0.45
C LEU A 253 15.28 -10.63 -0.46
N TYR A 254 14.06 -10.48 -0.93
CA TYR A 254 13.39 -11.47 -1.77
C TYR A 254 12.31 -10.79 -2.61
N THR A 255 11.97 -11.43 -3.72
CA THR A 255 10.76 -11.16 -4.50
C THR A 255 9.80 -12.33 -4.43
N VAL A 256 8.50 -12.09 -4.60
CA VAL A 256 7.52 -13.14 -4.82
C VAL A 256 7.04 -13.04 -6.26
N VAL A 257 7.25 -14.12 -7.01
CA VAL A 257 6.73 -14.28 -8.37
C VAL A 257 5.48 -15.14 -8.34
N THR A 258 4.55 -14.90 -9.26
CA THR A 258 3.47 -15.88 -9.54
C THR A 258 3.93 -16.75 -10.70
N VAL A 259 4.11 -18.04 -10.46
CA VAL A 259 4.46 -19.01 -11.50
C VAL A 259 3.17 -19.68 -11.96
N SER A 260 2.94 -19.69 -13.27
CA SER A 260 1.80 -20.36 -13.88
C SER A 260 2.22 -21.54 -14.74
N GLN A 261 1.60 -22.69 -14.48
CA GLN A 261 1.73 -23.92 -15.23
C GLN A 261 0.33 -24.50 -15.46
N ASP A 262 -0.08 -24.71 -16.72
CA ASP A 262 -1.32 -25.41 -17.08
C ASP A 262 -2.55 -24.95 -16.26
N GLU A 263 -2.77 -23.63 -16.21
CA GLU A 263 -3.84 -22.93 -15.44
C GLU A 263 -3.71 -22.93 -13.90
N HIS A 264 -2.71 -23.61 -13.35
CA HIS A 264 -2.35 -23.54 -11.96
C HIS A 264 -1.41 -22.35 -11.74
N GLU A 265 -1.61 -21.63 -10.64
CA GLU A 265 -0.78 -20.50 -10.25
C GLU A 265 -0.32 -20.71 -8.82
N ASP A 266 0.99 -20.60 -8.58
CA ASP A 266 1.59 -20.71 -7.26
C ASP A 266 2.57 -19.55 -7.00
N PRO A 267 2.61 -19.00 -5.78
CA PRO A 267 3.56 -17.96 -5.44
C PRO A 267 4.90 -18.60 -5.06
N PHE A 268 5.99 -18.10 -5.64
CA PHE A 268 7.35 -18.55 -5.32
C PHE A 268 8.22 -17.39 -4.83
N PRO A 269 8.91 -17.55 -3.69
CA PRO A 269 9.87 -16.57 -3.22
C PRO A 269 11.21 -16.78 -3.93
N VAL A 270 11.86 -15.69 -4.30
CA VAL A 270 13.18 -15.72 -4.94
C VAL A 270 14.08 -14.75 -4.19
N ASP A 271 15.18 -15.27 -3.68
CA ASP A 271 16.14 -14.51 -2.89
C ASP A 271 16.88 -13.49 -3.76
N ILE A 272 16.94 -12.25 -3.31
CA ILE A 272 17.73 -11.21 -3.98
C ILE A 272 19.01 -11.02 -3.17
N PRO A 273 20.18 -11.32 -3.73
CA PRO A 273 21.43 -11.04 -3.04
C PRO A 273 21.62 -9.53 -2.85
N VAL A 274 22.13 -9.13 -1.68
CA VAL A 274 22.49 -7.73 -1.41
C VAL A 274 23.55 -7.30 -2.43
N SER A 275 23.26 -6.24 -3.18
CA SER A 275 24.09 -5.76 -4.29
C SER A 275 25.55 -5.62 -3.86
N GLY A 276 26.45 -6.40 -4.48
CA GLY A 276 27.89 -6.29 -4.25
C GLY A 276 28.71 -7.56 -4.50
N ASN A 277 28.14 -8.75 -4.36
CA ASN A 277 28.83 -10.02 -4.63
C ASN A 277 27.82 -11.10 -4.98
N ILE A 278 27.69 -11.45 -6.27
CA ILE A 278 26.80 -12.53 -6.71
C ILE A 278 27.65 -13.71 -7.16
N SER A 279 27.65 -14.77 -6.36
CA SER A 279 28.22 -16.09 -6.69
C SER A 279 27.15 -17.15 -6.96
N CYS A 280 25.86 -16.81 -6.91
CA CYS A 280 24.77 -17.79 -7.12
C CYS A 280 24.65 -18.26 -8.59
N CYS A 281 25.18 -17.46 -9.52
CA CYS A 281 25.37 -17.83 -10.92
C CYS A 281 26.89 -17.76 -11.15
N GLN A 282 27.50 -18.63 -11.97
CA GLN A 282 28.94 -18.53 -12.31
C GLN A 282 29.32 -17.17 -12.95
N GLN A 283 28.34 -16.35 -13.31
CA GLN A 283 28.49 -14.97 -13.78
C GLN A 283 27.73 -14.00 -12.86
N SER A 284 28.23 -12.79 -12.68
CA SER A 284 27.56 -11.73 -11.92
C SER A 284 26.21 -11.37 -12.57
N CYS A 285 25.13 -11.95 -12.05
CA CYS A 285 23.77 -11.74 -12.54
C CYS A 285 23.38 -10.24 -12.42
N ARG A 286 23.27 -9.53 -13.56
CA ARG A 286 23.11 -8.05 -13.61
C ARG A 286 21.67 -7.56 -13.37
N ASN A 287 20.67 -8.41 -13.53
CA ASN A 287 19.26 -8.10 -13.28
C ASN A 287 18.47 -9.33 -12.82
N VAL A 288 17.25 -9.10 -12.33
CA VAL A 288 16.38 -10.14 -11.76
C VAL A 288 16.01 -11.19 -12.81
N GLN A 289 15.79 -10.79 -14.05
CA GLN A 289 15.50 -11.71 -15.15
C GLN A 289 16.63 -12.74 -15.36
N THR A 290 17.88 -12.29 -15.36
CA THR A 290 19.06 -13.16 -15.52
C THR A 290 19.22 -14.07 -14.31
N HIS A 291 18.98 -13.54 -13.10
CA HIS A 291 19.02 -14.31 -11.87
C HIS A 291 17.95 -15.42 -11.86
N LEU A 292 16.70 -15.10 -12.20
CA LEU A 292 15.59 -16.05 -12.28
C LEU A 292 15.86 -17.15 -13.31
N ARG A 293 16.35 -16.80 -14.50
CA ARG A 293 16.73 -17.80 -15.51
C ARG A 293 17.84 -18.74 -15.03
N GLY A 294 18.85 -18.20 -14.34
CA GLY A 294 19.92 -19.00 -13.76
C GLY A 294 19.44 -19.94 -12.65
N LEU A 295 18.63 -19.41 -11.73
CA LEU A 295 18.08 -20.17 -10.60
C LEU A 295 17.10 -21.27 -11.04
N TRP A 296 16.32 -21.02 -12.10
CA TRP A 296 15.35 -21.99 -12.62
C TRP A 296 15.89 -22.88 -13.75
N ALA A 297 17.13 -22.69 -14.19
CA ALA A 297 17.76 -23.62 -15.13
C ALA A 297 17.85 -25.05 -14.57
N SER A 298 17.93 -25.22 -13.24
CA SER A 298 17.97 -26.51 -12.55
C SER A 298 16.60 -27.13 -12.25
N GLN A 299 15.51 -26.41 -12.52
CA GLN A 299 14.16 -26.88 -12.22
C GLN A 299 13.58 -27.79 -13.33
N PRO A 300 12.55 -28.62 -13.06
CA PRO A 300 11.97 -29.53 -14.05
C PRO A 300 11.18 -28.82 -15.16
N TRP A 301 11.07 -27.49 -15.11
CA TRP A 301 10.34 -26.66 -16.05
C TRP A 301 11.23 -25.65 -16.78
N GLU A 302 10.78 -25.20 -17.95
CA GLU A 302 11.36 -24.14 -18.77
C GLU A 302 10.47 -22.89 -18.70
N ILE A 303 11.10 -21.72 -18.62
CA ILE A 303 10.39 -20.43 -18.56
C ILE A 303 10.01 -20.01 -19.98
N LEU A 304 8.71 -19.93 -20.28
CA LEU A 304 8.21 -19.42 -21.55
C LEU A 304 8.28 -17.89 -21.63
N SER A 305 7.80 -17.21 -20.60
CA SER A 305 7.77 -15.75 -20.57
C SER A 305 7.69 -15.21 -19.15
N MET A 306 8.15 -13.97 -18.98
CA MET A 306 8.09 -13.21 -17.74
C MET A 306 7.50 -11.83 -18.06
N GLN A 307 6.46 -11.42 -17.34
CA GLN A 307 5.81 -10.13 -17.53
C GLN A 307 5.61 -9.41 -16.19
N PRO A 308 5.94 -8.10 -16.08
CA PRO A 308 5.54 -7.32 -14.93
C PRO A 308 4.02 -7.15 -14.88
N LEU A 309 3.46 -7.11 -13.67
CA LEU A 309 2.02 -7.04 -13.42
C LEU A 309 1.60 -5.67 -12.92
N GLY A 310 0.44 -5.18 -13.35
CA GLY A 310 -0.20 -3.93 -12.86
C GLY A 310 -0.28 -2.80 -13.89
N GLU A 311 -0.59 -1.58 -13.44
CA GLU A 311 -0.71 -0.36 -14.27
C GLU A 311 0.60 0.03 -14.98
N GLN A 312 1.71 -0.63 -14.63
CA GLN A 312 3.04 -0.40 -15.16
C GLN A 312 3.56 -1.58 -16.03
N ALA A 313 2.69 -2.32 -16.70
CA ALA A 313 3.06 -3.45 -17.57
C ALA A 313 4.15 -3.11 -18.64
N ASN A 314 4.32 -1.83 -18.98
CA ASN A 314 5.34 -1.35 -19.92
C ASN A 314 6.61 -0.80 -19.24
N ASN A 315 6.71 -0.81 -17.90
CA ASN A 315 7.84 -0.27 -17.17
C ASN A 315 8.95 -1.31 -16.99
N THR A 316 9.91 -1.30 -17.90
CA THR A 316 11.09 -2.18 -17.88
C THR A 316 11.96 -2.01 -16.62
N HIS A 317 11.86 -0.86 -15.92
CA HIS A 317 12.58 -0.66 -14.66
C HIS A 317 12.13 -1.60 -13.52
N LEU A 318 10.92 -2.17 -13.60
CA LEU A 318 10.47 -3.19 -12.64
C LEU A 318 11.17 -4.54 -12.86
N VAL A 319 11.68 -4.81 -14.06
CA VAL A 319 12.45 -6.03 -14.39
C VAL A 319 13.93 -5.86 -14.01
N ASP A 320 14.43 -4.62 -14.01
CA ASP A 320 15.83 -4.26 -13.76
C ASP A 320 16.09 -3.70 -12.34
N GLY A 321 15.05 -3.42 -11.55
CA GLY A 321 15.15 -2.89 -10.17
C GLY A 321 15.07 -3.95 -9.06
N PRO A 322 15.34 -3.58 -7.79
CA PRO A 322 15.14 -4.46 -6.65
C PRO A 322 13.64 -4.65 -6.38
N PHE A 323 13.19 -5.90 -6.33
CA PHE A 323 11.81 -6.21 -5.98
C PHE A 323 11.62 -6.16 -4.47
N ASN A 324 10.39 -5.82 -4.04
CA ASN A 324 10.03 -5.56 -2.65
C ASN A 324 10.66 -4.27 -2.09
N ASP A 325 10.82 -3.27 -2.96
CA ASP A 325 10.91 -1.88 -2.52
C ASP A 325 9.65 -1.56 -1.69
N ASP A 326 9.83 -1.17 -0.43
CA ASP A 326 8.75 -0.78 0.47
C ASP A 326 7.99 0.47 -0.04
N THR A 327 8.49 1.12 -1.09
CA THR A 327 7.79 2.18 -1.83
C THR A 327 6.77 1.65 -2.85
N LEU A 328 6.86 0.38 -3.26
CA LEU A 328 5.88 -0.26 -4.13
C LEU A 328 4.61 -0.59 -3.35
N SER A 329 3.50 -0.51 -4.06
CA SER A 329 2.19 -0.66 -3.44
C SER A 329 2.01 -2.09 -2.91
N PRO A 330 1.37 -2.31 -1.74
CA PRO A 330 1.05 -3.66 -1.23
C PRO A 330 0.15 -4.48 -2.18
N TYR A 331 -0.31 -3.85 -3.27
CA TYR A 331 -1.11 -4.38 -4.34
C TYR A 331 -0.30 -4.98 -5.51
N GLU A 332 1.03 -4.98 -5.43
CA GLU A 332 1.90 -5.30 -6.57
C GLU A 332 2.72 -6.57 -6.31
N ASN A 333 2.15 -7.73 -6.66
CA ASN A 333 2.95 -8.91 -6.99
C ASN A 333 3.56 -8.68 -8.36
N THR A 334 4.86 -8.43 -8.43
CA THR A 334 5.42 -7.58 -9.49
C THR A 334 5.85 -8.33 -10.75
N LEU A 335 5.83 -9.68 -10.76
CA LEU A 335 6.15 -10.52 -11.93
C LEU A 335 5.23 -11.75 -12.03
N TYR A 336 4.75 -12.00 -13.24
CA TYR A 336 4.10 -13.23 -13.68
C TYR A 336 5.05 -14.04 -14.56
N VAL A 337 5.19 -15.33 -14.29
CA VAL A 337 6.11 -16.23 -14.99
C VAL A 337 5.32 -17.40 -15.53
N TRP A 338 5.27 -17.56 -16.85
CA TRP A 338 4.74 -18.76 -17.48
C TRP A 338 5.84 -19.79 -17.63
N VAL A 339 5.56 -21.01 -17.21
CA VAL A 339 6.49 -22.15 -17.33
C VAL A 339 5.82 -23.34 -18.01
N ILE A 340 6.63 -24.17 -18.66
CA ILE A 340 6.23 -25.47 -19.21
C ILE A 340 7.14 -26.58 -18.68
N PRO A 341 6.70 -27.83 -18.58
CA PRO A 341 7.59 -28.95 -18.27
C PRO A 341 8.74 -29.06 -19.28
N LYS A 342 9.97 -29.29 -18.81
CA LYS A 342 11.06 -29.69 -19.70
C LYS A 342 10.71 -31.08 -20.23
N ILE A 343 10.55 -31.17 -21.55
CA ILE A 343 10.40 -32.47 -22.21
C ILE A 343 11.67 -33.26 -21.90
N SER A 344 11.56 -34.32 -21.09
CA SER A 344 12.67 -35.25 -20.93
C SER A 344 13.00 -35.82 -22.31
N PRO A 345 14.28 -35.89 -22.72
CA PRO A 345 14.60 -36.68 -23.90
C PRO A 345 14.08 -38.09 -23.62
N GLY A 346 13.09 -38.53 -24.40
CA GLY A 346 12.51 -39.85 -24.24
C GLY A 346 13.62 -40.90 -24.29
N PRO A 347 13.45 -42.05 -23.61
CA PRO A 347 14.44 -43.12 -23.73
C PRO A 347 14.62 -43.42 -25.22
N ASN A 348 15.86 -43.28 -25.69
CA ASN A 348 16.25 -43.75 -27.02
C ASN A 348 15.79 -45.20 -27.13
N VAL A 349 14.80 -45.44 -27.97
CA VAL A 349 14.49 -46.78 -28.46
C VAL A 349 15.59 -47.09 -29.46
N THR A 350 16.58 -47.86 -29.01
CA THR A 350 17.49 -48.64 -29.85
C THR A 350 17.61 -50.03 -29.26
#